data_AF-W2SNA6-F1
#
_entry.id   AF-W2SNA6-F1
#
_cell.length_a   1.000
_cell.length_b   1.000
_cell.length_c   1.000
_cell.angle_alpha   90.00
_cell.angle_beta   90.00
_cell.angle_gamma   90.00
#
_symmetry.space_group_name_H-M   'P 1'
#
loop_
_entity.id
_entity.type
_entity.pdbx_description
1 polymer ?
#
loop_
_entity_poly.entity_id
_entity_poly.type
_entity_poly.pdbx_seq_one_letter_code
_entity_poly.pdbx_strand_id
1 'polypeptide(L)'
;MCSFLVNELFTSVALLKQTAWVRTECALVLRGGATAASPAYNSLIADVDAVAQQHENLRAFSIVARELTALWGRISDAKRETYIVFHSQRKNLLLSSPRIPENIFSVCRKSSYPFFSLEQSQKALVTTWNAYISANPDSPLVPTSLNTLIGSLNTDQLVTALKVMERTIIAYFKRSSFSWTELMEWAQCPNNLSSSVREYLLSVSSNNKANPLMLTTAWFLKTTPVNDTTASALHTFVTSIKPKHVMCEASFLLLIWQEVRWLADAVLAAHASSSRTLDDRLPSFMRWLSKAAKDDSSFIANLITSKKTAHSPRLRAVLTILELFLTQQMMGEGQLPRATEGSPVLNSRIHALKEAAATKANQQFASAFNVATPFFVQVDMHHIGSAPSLILQCSRELFKEKFLLGL
;
A
#
# COMPACT_ATOMS: atom_id res chain seq x y z
N MET A 1 16.85 -6.14 -34.28
CA MET A 1 15.61 -6.94 -34.13
C MET A 1 14.48 -6.14 -33.48
N CYS A 2 14.76 -5.14 -32.64
CA CYS A 2 13.74 -4.28 -31.99
C CYS A 2 12.81 -3.51 -32.95
N SER A 3 13.24 -3.19 -34.18
CA SER A 3 12.44 -2.38 -35.11
C SER A 3 11.19 -3.09 -35.68
N PHE A 4 11.14 -4.43 -35.65
CA PHE A 4 10.06 -5.21 -36.25
C PHE A 4 8.85 -5.37 -35.34
N LEU A 5 9.05 -5.40 -34.02
CA LEU A 5 7.96 -5.54 -33.04
C LEU A 5 7.28 -4.21 -32.67
N VAL A 6 7.98 -3.11 -32.95
CA VAL A 6 7.62 -1.71 -32.65
C VAL A 6 6.64 -1.16 -33.71
N ASN A 7 6.68 -1.66 -34.94
CA ASN A 7 5.89 -1.10 -36.06
C ASN A 7 4.75 -2.00 -36.56
N GLU A 8 4.42 -3.11 -35.88
CA GLU A 8 3.30 -3.98 -36.28
C GLU A 8 1.95 -3.37 -35.83
N LEU A 9 0.98 -3.32 -36.75
CA LEU A 9 -0.41 -2.93 -36.43
C LEU A 9 -0.98 -3.80 -35.30
N PHE A 10 -1.73 -3.15 -34.41
CA PHE A 10 -2.28 -3.79 -33.22
C PHE A 10 -3.22 -4.96 -33.58
N THR A 11 -2.75 -6.18 -33.35
CA THR A 11 -3.48 -7.43 -33.57
C THR A 11 -3.19 -8.42 -32.45
N SER A 12 -4.07 -9.41 -32.26
CA SER A 12 -3.84 -10.51 -31.32
C SER A 12 -2.52 -11.25 -31.62
N VAL A 13 -2.15 -11.35 -32.90
CA VAL A 13 -0.90 -11.97 -33.35
C VAL A 13 0.33 -11.16 -32.93
N ALA A 14 0.27 -9.82 -33.06
CA ALA A 14 1.36 -8.94 -32.61
C ALA A 14 1.60 -9.07 -31.09
N LEU A 15 0.52 -9.09 -30.29
CA LEU A 15 0.62 -9.29 -28.84
C LEU A 15 1.22 -10.66 -28.47
N LEU A 16 0.89 -11.73 -29.20
CA LEU A 16 1.49 -13.05 -28.99
C LEU A 16 3.00 -13.04 -29.28
N LYS A 17 3.43 -12.41 -30.39
CA LYS A 17 4.84 -12.27 -30.73
C LYS A 17 5.60 -11.46 -29.68
N GLN A 18 5.05 -10.31 -29.27
CA GLN A 18 5.64 -9.47 -28.22
C GLN A 18 5.74 -10.21 -26.88
N THR A 19 4.69 -10.96 -26.50
CA THR A 19 4.71 -11.82 -25.29
C THR A 19 5.81 -12.88 -25.38
N ALA A 20 5.94 -13.56 -26.52
CA ALA A 20 6.97 -14.58 -26.73
C ALA A 20 8.38 -13.98 -26.66
N TRP A 21 8.58 -12.79 -27.24
CA TRP A 21 9.85 -12.07 -27.16
C TRP A 21 10.21 -11.71 -25.72
N VAL A 22 9.32 -11.05 -24.97
CA VAL A 22 9.59 -10.67 -23.57
C VAL A 22 9.88 -11.91 -22.72
N ARG A 23 9.17 -13.02 -22.94
CA ARG A 23 9.47 -14.29 -22.25
C ARG A 23 10.88 -14.78 -22.50
N THR A 24 11.34 -14.73 -23.75
CA THR A 24 12.70 -15.13 -24.14
C THR A 24 13.74 -14.23 -23.48
N GLU A 25 13.56 -12.91 -23.54
CA GLU A 25 14.49 -11.96 -22.90
C GLU A 25 14.54 -12.13 -21.38
N CYS A 26 13.38 -12.31 -20.74
CA CYS A 26 13.30 -12.65 -19.33
C CYS A 26 14.09 -13.92 -18.98
N ALA A 27 14.04 -14.95 -19.82
CA ALA A 27 14.82 -16.17 -19.62
C ALA A 27 16.34 -15.92 -19.78
N LEU A 28 16.76 -15.03 -20.67
CA LEU A 28 18.15 -14.63 -20.84
C LEU A 28 18.66 -13.83 -19.63
N VAL A 29 17.85 -12.91 -19.10
CA VAL A 29 18.14 -12.16 -17.85
C VAL A 29 18.44 -13.13 -16.69
N LEU A 30 17.66 -14.22 -16.55
CA LEU A 30 17.91 -15.22 -15.52
C LEU A 30 19.20 -16.02 -15.73
N ARG A 31 19.63 -16.21 -16.98
CA ARG A 31 20.87 -16.93 -17.32
C ARG A 31 22.13 -16.08 -17.12
N GLY A 32 22.03 -14.76 -17.16
CA GLY A 32 23.16 -13.82 -17.04
C GLY A 32 23.85 -13.78 -15.66
N GLY A 33 23.34 -14.48 -14.65
CA GLY A 33 23.88 -14.46 -13.29
C GLY A 33 23.52 -13.17 -12.51
N ALA A 34 23.74 -13.18 -11.19
CA ALA A 34 23.21 -12.15 -10.29
C ALA A 34 23.72 -10.72 -10.56
N THR A 35 24.96 -10.59 -11.03
CA THR A 35 25.60 -9.28 -11.29
C THR A 35 25.15 -8.65 -12.61
N ALA A 36 24.86 -9.44 -13.64
CA ALA A 36 24.39 -8.93 -14.94
C ALA A 36 22.86 -8.84 -15.03
N ALA A 37 22.12 -9.55 -14.17
CA ALA A 37 20.66 -9.60 -14.21
C ALA A 37 20.00 -8.24 -13.99
N SER A 38 20.50 -7.40 -13.07
CA SER A 38 19.85 -6.10 -12.78
C SER A 38 20.02 -5.10 -13.93
N PRO A 39 21.23 -4.87 -14.49
CA PRO A 39 21.38 -4.01 -15.67
C PRO A 39 20.61 -4.53 -16.89
N ALA A 40 20.63 -5.85 -17.15
CA ALA A 40 19.91 -6.45 -18.27
C ALA A 40 18.39 -6.29 -18.11
N TYR A 41 17.88 -6.49 -16.90
CA TYR A 41 16.47 -6.28 -16.59
C TYR A 41 16.05 -4.82 -16.73
N ASN A 42 16.90 -3.86 -16.30
CA ASN A 42 16.62 -2.45 -16.50
C ASN A 42 16.52 -2.08 -17.98
N SER A 43 17.42 -2.63 -18.82
CA SER A 43 17.35 -2.46 -20.28
C SER A 43 16.05 -3.04 -20.84
N LEU A 44 15.69 -4.25 -20.44
CA LEU A 44 14.47 -4.91 -20.88
C LEU A 44 13.21 -4.12 -20.47
N ILE A 45 13.17 -3.56 -19.26
CA ILE A 45 12.05 -2.70 -18.84
C ILE A 45 11.93 -1.50 -19.79
N ALA A 46 13.04 -0.82 -20.10
CA ALA A 46 13.04 0.33 -20.99
C ALA A 46 12.57 -0.04 -22.41
N ASP A 47 13.00 -1.19 -22.94
CA ASP A 47 12.57 -1.67 -24.25
C ASP A 47 11.06 -1.97 -24.28
N VAL A 48 10.53 -2.65 -23.25
CA VAL A 48 9.10 -2.95 -23.16
C VAL A 48 8.28 -1.68 -22.93
N ASP A 49 8.80 -0.70 -22.18
CA ASP A 49 8.16 0.61 -22.00
C ASP A 49 8.05 1.37 -23.33
N ALA A 50 9.14 1.40 -24.11
CA ALA A 50 9.15 2.02 -25.44
C ALA A 50 8.13 1.38 -26.38
N VAL A 51 8.00 0.04 -26.34
CA VAL A 51 6.93 -0.66 -27.06
C VAL A 51 5.56 -0.23 -26.53
N ALA A 52 5.35 -0.23 -25.21
CA ALA A 52 4.08 0.11 -24.58
C ALA A 52 3.57 1.51 -24.95
N GLN A 53 4.48 2.49 -25.09
CA GLN A 53 4.15 3.86 -25.50
C GLN A 53 3.53 3.96 -26.90
N GLN A 54 3.69 2.93 -27.72
CA GLN A 54 3.12 2.86 -29.08
C GLN A 54 1.79 2.10 -29.13
N HIS A 55 1.33 1.54 -28.01
CA HIS A 55 0.06 0.82 -27.94
C HIS A 55 -1.10 1.75 -27.60
N GLU A 56 -2.10 1.81 -28.48
CA GLU A 56 -3.37 2.50 -28.21
C GLU A 56 -4.19 1.77 -27.13
N ASN A 57 -4.06 0.44 -27.04
CA ASN A 57 -4.78 -0.39 -26.07
C ASN A 57 -3.85 -0.99 -25.01
N LEU A 58 -3.53 -0.18 -23.98
CA LEU A 58 -2.70 -0.60 -22.84
C LEU A 58 -3.31 -1.75 -22.03
N ARG A 59 -4.63 -1.91 -22.04
CA ARG A 59 -5.30 -3.02 -21.35
C ARG A 59 -4.92 -4.36 -21.98
N ALA A 60 -4.97 -4.45 -23.31
CA ALA A 60 -4.52 -5.64 -24.01
C ALA A 60 -3.01 -5.87 -23.87
N PHE A 61 -2.21 -4.79 -23.92
CA PHE A 61 -0.76 -4.86 -23.73
C PHE A 61 -0.34 -5.36 -22.34
N SER A 62 -1.22 -5.28 -21.33
CA SER A 62 -0.95 -5.76 -19.98
C SER A 62 -0.51 -7.23 -19.95
N ILE A 63 -0.91 -8.06 -20.93
CA ILE A 63 -0.46 -9.44 -21.07
C ILE A 63 1.06 -9.53 -21.33
N VAL A 64 1.61 -8.59 -22.12
CA VAL A 64 3.04 -8.48 -22.43
C VAL A 64 3.79 -7.96 -21.20
N ALA A 65 3.32 -6.85 -20.61
CA ALA A 65 3.92 -6.25 -19.42
C ALA A 65 3.96 -7.21 -18.23
N ARG A 66 2.96 -8.09 -18.10
CA ARG A 66 2.90 -9.14 -17.08
C ARG A 66 4.14 -10.04 -17.07
N GLU A 67 4.77 -10.27 -18.22
CA GLU A 67 5.93 -11.16 -18.29
C GLU A 67 7.17 -10.59 -17.56
N LEU A 68 7.25 -9.27 -17.40
CA LEU A 68 8.28 -8.60 -16.58
C LEU A 68 8.10 -8.90 -15.10
N THR A 69 6.85 -8.86 -14.60
CA THR A 69 6.55 -9.12 -13.18
C THR A 69 6.53 -10.62 -12.88
N ALA A 70 5.98 -11.45 -13.77
CA ALA A 70 5.94 -12.90 -13.64
C ALA A 70 7.34 -13.54 -13.61
N LEU A 71 8.35 -12.85 -14.14
CA LEU A 71 9.76 -13.24 -14.03
C LEU A 71 10.18 -13.52 -12.58
N TRP A 72 9.68 -12.75 -11.61
CA TRP A 72 10.05 -12.91 -10.21
C TRP A 72 9.55 -14.23 -9.60
N GLY A 73 8.43 -14.75 -10.12
CA GLY A 73 7.94 -16.10 -9.83
C GLY A 73 8.85 -17.17 -10.40
N ARG A 74 9.32 -17.01 -11.64
CA ARG A 74 10.12 -18.02 -12.34
C ARG A 74 11.52 -18.22 -11.76
N ILE A 75 12.01 -17.28 -10.95
CA ILE A 75 13.27 -17.42 -10.22
C ILE A 75 13.21 -18.61 -9.26
N SER A 76 12.06 -18.88 -8.62
CA SER A 76 11.89 -20.05 -7.73
C SER A 76 11.89 -21.37 -8.48
N ASP A 77 11.33 -21.40 -9.69
CA ASP A 77 11.10 -22.62 -10.45
C ASP A 77 12.34 -23.09 -11.22
N ALA A 78 13.04 -22.17 -11.89
CA ALA A 78 14.24 -22.48 -12.68
C ALA A 78 15.36 -23.12 -11.85
N LYS A 79 15.46 -22.80 -10.56
CA LYS A 79 16.45 -23.40 -9.66
C LYS A 79 15.98 -24.66 -8.95
N ARG A 80 14.66 -24.92 -8.83
CA ARG A 80 14.15 -26.22 -8.32
C ARG A 80 14.61 -27.35 -9.26
N GLU A 81 14.51 -27.14 -10.56
CA GLU A 81 15.02 -28.08 -11.56
C GLU A 81 16.53 -28.25 -11.47
N THR A 82 17.31 -27.17 -11.32
CA THR A 82 18.77 -27.28 -11.17
C THR A 82 19.16 -28.00 -9.87
N TYR A 83 18.47 -27.74 -8.76
CA TYR A 83 18.73 -28.37 -7.45
C TYR A 83 18.36 -29.85 -7.43
N ILE A 84 17.24 -30.22 -8.08
CA ILE A 84 16.81 -31.62 -8.26
C ILE A 84 17.80 -32.36 -9.16
N VAL A 85 18.24 -31.77 -10.27
CA VAL A 85 19.26 -32.35 -11.16
C VAL A 85 20.59 -32.52 -10.43
N PHE A 86 21.03 -31.54 -9.64
CA PHE A 86 22.28 -31.64 -8.86
C PHE A 86 22.20 -32.71 -7.76
N HIS A 87 21.08 -32.82 -7.05
CA HIS A 87 20.89 -33.86 -6.04
C HIS A 87 20.73 -35.26 -6.65
N SER A 88 20.06 -35.37 -7.79
CA SER A 88 19.93 -36.61 -8.57
C SER A 88 21.30 -37.08 -9.09
N GLN A 89 22.08 -36.18 -9.70
CA GLN A 89 23.44 -36.48 -10.16
C GLN A 89 24.38 -36.82 -8.99
N ARG A 90 24.32 -36.08 -7.88
CA ARG A 90 25.11 -36.38 -6.67
C ARG A 90 24.76 -37.73 -6.06
N LYS A 91 23.47 -38.10 -6.02
CA LYS A 91 23.01 -39.40 -5.53
C LYS A 91 23.46 -40.54 -6.44
N ASN A 92 23.38 -40.35 -7.76
CA ASN A 92 23.88 -41.34 -8.74
C ASN A 92 25.41 -41.49 -8.72
N LEU A 93 26.17 -40.41 -8.51
CA LEU A 93 27.63 -40.45 -8.34
C LEU A 93 28.08 -41.15 -7.05
N LEU A 94 27.38 -40.92 -5.93
CA LEU A 94 27.68 -41.58 -4.65
C LEU A 94 27.30 -43.07 -4.63
N LEU A 95 26.32 -43.48 -5.43
CA LEU A 95 25.90 -44.88 -5.57
C LEU A 95 26.78 -45.70 -6.54
N SER A 96 27.54 -45.04 -7.41
CA SER A 96 28.33 -45.70 -8.47
C SER A 96 29.81 -45.88 -8.18
N SER A 97 30.38 -45.23 -7.14
CA SER A 97 31.75 -45.51 -6.71
C SER A 97 32.07 -45.02 -5.28
N PRO A 98 32.51 -45.88 -4.35
CA PRO A 98 32.81 -45.48 -2.96
C PRO A 98 34.18 -44.79 -2.78
N ARG A 99 34.93 -44.52 -3.87
CA ARG A 99 36.21 -43.80 -3.83
C ARG A 99 36.25 -42.72 -4.90
N ILE A 100 35.60 -41.58 -4.63
CA ILE A 100 35.75 -40.37 -5.45
C ILE A 100 36.88 -39.51 -4.83
N PRO A 101 37.96 -39.19 -5.58
CA PRO A 101 39.03 -38.31 -5.12
C PRO A 101 38.53 -36.86 -4.84
N GLU A 102 38.99 -36.25 -3.74
CA GLU A 102 38.58 -34.89 -3.27
C GLU A 102 38.72 -33.78 -4.33
N ASN A 103 39.62 -33.97 -5.29
CA ASN A 103 39.87 -33.09 -6.42
C ASN A 103 38.66 -32.96 -7.37
N ILE A 104 37.82 -33.99 -7.54
CA ILE A 104 36.57 -33.87 -8.34
C ILE A 104 35.53 -33.03 -7.61
N PHE A 105 35.43 -33.15 -6.28
CA PHE A 105 34.57 -32.27 -5.47
C PHE A 105 34.99 -30.80 -5.58
N SER A 106 36.29 -30.53 -5.72
CA SER A 106 36.81 -29.17 -5.90
C SER A 106 36.43 -28.53 -7.25
N VAL A 107 36.31 -29.33 -8.31
CA VAL A 107 35.89 -28.86 -9.65
C VAL A 107 34.38 -28.59 -9.69
N CYS A 108 33.57 -29.41 -9.02
CA CYS A 108 32.14 -29.11 -8.81
C CYS A 108 31.92 -27.89 -7.89
N ARG A 109 32.82 -27.66 -6.92
CA ARG A 109 32.81 -26.46 -6.06
C ARG A 109 33.23 -25.18 -6.82
N LYS A 110 34.15 -25.29 -7.78
CA LYS A 110 34.64 -24.16 -8.60
C LYS A 110 33.74 -23.80 -9.78
N SER A 111 32.94 -24.74 -10.28
CA SER A 111 31.86 -24.47 -11.26
C SER A 111 30.55 -24.00 -10.60
N SER A 112 30.52 -23.91 -9.27
CA SER A 112 29.48 -23.20 -8.56
C SER A 112 29.65 -21.70 -8.83
N TYR A 113 28.91 -21.19 -9.82
CA TYR A 113 28.55 -19.77 -9.88
C TYR A 113 28.23 -19.31 -8.45
N PRO A 114 28.67 -18.11 -8.02
CA PRO A 114 28.47 -17.66 -6.65
C PRO A 114 27.00 -17.89 -6.31
N PHE A 115 26.77 -18.73 -5.30
CA PHE A 115 25.47 -19.18 -4.86
C PHE A 115 24.78 -17.98 -4.18
N PHE A 116 24.44 -16.95 -4.96
CA PHE A 116 23.58 -15.87 -4.52
C PHE A 116 22.25 -16.50 -4.12
N SER A 117 21.78 -16.19 -2.91
CA SER A 117 20.52 -16.75 -2.45
C SER A 117 19.41 -16.32 -3.41
N LEU A 118 18.46 -17.23 -3.69
CA LEU A 118 17.28 -17.01 -4.54
C LEU A 118 16.63 -15.64 -4.26
N GLU A 119 16.53 -15.33 -2.98
CA GLU A 119 15.99 -14.11 -2.41
C GLU A 119 16.78 -12.86 -2.81
N GLN A 120 18.11 -12.91 -2.87
CA GLN A 120 18.94 -11.77 -3.29
C GLN A 120 18.72 -11.41 -4.76
N SER A 121 18.59 -12.41 -5.65
CA SER A 121 18.34 -12.16 -7.08
C SER A 121 16.95 -11.58 -7.30
N GLN A 122 15.92 -12.16 -6.68
CA GLN A 122 14.56 -11.62 -6.75
C GLN A 122 14.49 -10.19 -6.19
N LYS A 123 15.11 -9.95 -5.03
CA LYS A 123 15.17 -8.63 -4.41
C LYS A 123 15.85 -7.60 -5.31
N ALA A 124 16.91 -7.97 -6.03
CA ALA A 124 17.60 -7.08 -6.95
C ALA A 124 16.72 -6.68 -8.15
N LEU A 125 16.00 -7.63 -8.76
CA LEU A 125 15.07 -7.34 -9.86
C LEU A 125 13.90 -6.47 -9.41
N VAL A 126 13.29 -6.79 -8.26
CA VAL A 126 12.21 -5.98 -7.66
C VAL A 126 12.70 -4.57 -7.31
N THR A 127 13.93 -4.44 -6.82
CA THR A 127 14.54 -3.13 -6.54
C THR A 127 14.74 -2.33 -7.83
N THR A 128 15.22 -2.98 -8.89
CA THR A 128 15.39 -2.37 -10.22
C THR A 128 14.06 -1.90 -10.79
N TRP A 129 13.02 -2.74 -10.74
CA TRP A 129 11.66 -2.37 -11.14
C TRP A 129 11.15 -1.15 -10.39
N ASN A 130 11.22 -1.17 -9.06
CA ASN A 130 10.74 -0.08 -8.21
C ASN A 130 11.49 1.23 -8.48
N ALA A 131 12.80 1.17 -8.78
CA ALA A 131 13.58 2.32 -9.17
C ALA A 131 13.11 2.89 -10.52
N TYR A 132 12.86 2.03 -11.52
CA TYR A 132 12.38 2.43 -12.83
C TYR A 132 11.03 3.16 -12.76
N ILE A 133 9.99 2.55 -12.16
CA ILE A 133 8.65 3.16 -12.08
C ILE A 133 8.65 4.43 -11.24
N SER A 134 9.54 4.54 -10.26
CA SER A 134 9.67 5.75 -9.43
C SER A 134 10.30 6.91 -10.20
N ALA A 135 11.20 6.61 -11.14
CA ALA A 135 11.85 7.60 -12.00
C ALA A 135 10.97 7.99 -13.20
N ASN A 136 10.11 7.07 -13.67
CA ASN A 136 9.28 7.24 -14.86
C ASN A 136 7.78 7.07 -14.53
N PRO A 137 7.17 7.98 -13.73
CA PRO A 137 5.78 7.81 -13.30
C PRO A 137 4.77 7.79 -14.46
N ASP A 138 5.02 8.56 -15.53
CA ASP A 138 4.16 8.62 -16.72
C ASP A 138 4.31 7.40 -17.66
N SER A 139 5.25 6.50 -17.39
CA SER A 139 5.41 5.23 -18.12
C SER A 139 4.08 4.46 -18.18
N PRO A 140 3.68 3.92 -19.35
CA PRO A 140 2.54 3.00 -19.46
C PRO A 140 2.65 1.76 -18.59
N LEU A 141 3.88 1.37 -18.18
CA LEU A 141 4.10 0.21 -17.31
C LEU A 141 3.53 0.39 -15.91
N VAL A 142 3.39 1.64 -15.43
CA VAL A 142 2.78 1.94 -14.13
C VAL A 142 1.33 1.44 -14.07
N PRO A 143 0.39 1.92 -14.91
CA PRO A 143 -0.99 1.41 -14.89
C PRO A 143 -1.10 -0.07 -15.31
N THR A 144 -0.33 -0.54 -16.31
CA THR A 144 -0.44 -1.95 -16.72
C THR A 144 0.00 -2.92 -15.63
N SER A 145 1.00 -2.54 -14.82
CA SER A 145 1.47 -3.41 -13.73
C SER A 145 0.50 -3.48 -12.56
N LEU A 146 -0.25 -2.41 -12.25
CA LEU A 146 -1.33 -2.45 -11.25
C LEU A 146 -2.34 -3.57 -11.54
N ASN A 147 -2.60 -3.85 -12.82
CA ASN A 147 -3.53 -4.89 -13.27
C ASN A 147 -2.97 -6.32 -13.14
N THR A 148 -1.64 -6.47 -13.14
CA THR A 148 -1.02 -7.79 -13.25
C THR A 148 -0.31 -8.24 -11.99
N LEU A 149 0.12 -7.32 -11.11
CA LEU A 149 1.00 -7.63 -9.98
C LEU A 149 0.47 -8.72 -9.05
N ILE A 150 -0.79 -8.61 -8.61
CA ILE A 150 -1.36 -9.57 -7.65
C ILE A 150 -1.65 -10.92 -8.32
N GLY A 151 -2.11 -10.92 -9.57
CA GLY A 151 -2.47 -12.15 -10.29
C GLY A 151 -1.32 -12.86 -11.01
N SER A 152 -0.15 -12.24 -11.13
CA SER A 152 0.98 -12.77 -11.92
C SER A 152 2.03 -13.53 -11.11
N LEU A 153 1.99 -13.43 -9.79
CA LEU A 153 2.95 -14.07 -8.89
C LEU A 153 2.33 -15.29 -8.20
N ASN A 154 3.18 -16.23 -7.82
CA ASN A 154 2.77 -17.41 -7.07
C ASN A 154 2.24 -17.01 -5.68
N THR A 155 1.38 -17.84 -5.08
CA THR A 155 0.74 -17.54 -3.78
C THR A 155 1.75 -17.28 -2.66
N ASP A 156 2.90 -17.96 -2.68
CA ASP A 156 4.01 -17.78 -1.73
C ASP A 156 4.75 -16.44 -1.91
N GLN A 157 4.50 -15.73 -3.01
CA GLN A 157 5.09 -14.43 -3.33
C GLN A 157 4.11 -13.26 -3.18
N LEU A 158 2.90 -13.50 -2.67
CA LEU A 158 1.86 -12.48 -2.50
C LEU A 158 2.37 -11.25 -1.74
N VAL A 159 3.21 -11.45 -0.72
CA VAL A 159 3.82 -10.37 0.06
C VAL A 159 4.70 -9.45 -0.80
N THR A 160 5.47 -10.04 -1.71
CA THR A 160 6.29 -9.28 -2.66
C THR A 160 5.40 -8.50 -3.62
N ALA A 161 4.32 -9.13 -4.12
CA ALA A 161 3.33 -8.48 -4.97
C ALA A 161 2.76 -7.22 -4.31
N LEU A 162 2.31 -7.34 -3.06
CA LEU A 162 1.72 -6.25 -2.30
C LEU A 162 2.73 -5.13 -2.01
N LYS A 163 3.98 -5.46 -1.69
CA LYS A 163 5.04 -4.45 -1.50
C LYS A 163 5.33 -3.66 -2.78
N VAL A 164 5.30 -4.31 -3.94
CA VAL A 164 5.45 -3.63 -5.23
C VAL A 164 4.20 -2.84 -5.59
N MET A 165 3.01 -3.34 -5.23
CA MET A 165 1.75 -2.62 -5.37
C MET A 165 1.80 -1.26 -4.66
N GLU A 166 2.30 -1.22 -3.41
CA GLU A 166 2.49 0.03 -2.65
C GLU A 166 3.33 1.05 -3.44
N ARG A 167 4.47 0.61 -3.99
CA ARG A 167 5.37 1.46 -4.79
C ARG A 167 4.74 1.90 -6.11
N THR A 168 3.96 1.03 -6.73
CA THR A 168 3.31 1.27 -8.01
C THR A 168 2.16 2.27 -7.85
N ILE A 169 1.35 2.16 -6.79
CA ILE A 169 0.32 3.16 -6.48
C ILE A 169 0.97 4.53 -6.20
N ILE A 170 2.08 4.57 -5.45
CA ILE A 170 2.84 5.82 -5.22
C ILE A 170 3.31 6.42 -6.56
N ALA A 171 3.86 5.60 -7.47
CA ALA A 171 4.29 6.06 -8.79
C ALA A 171 3.12 6.55 -9.65
N TYR A 172 1.97 5.85 -9.60
CA TYR A 172 0.76 6.26 -10.31
C TYR A 172 0.30 7.66 -9.89
N PHE A 173 0.25 7.95 -8.60
CA PHE A 173 -0.13 9.29 -8.13
C PHE A 173 0.93 10.37 -8.38
N LYS A 174 2.12 10.03 -8.87
CA LYS A 174 3.10 11.03 -9.33
C LYS A 174 2.88 11.46 -10.78
N ARG A 175 2.07 10.73 -11.55
CA ARG A 175 1.74 11.03 -12.95
C ARG A 175 1.20 12.43 -13.14
N SER A 176 1.31 12.89 -14.38
CA SER A 176 0.67 14.12 -14.88
C SER A 176 -0.85 14.06 -14.75
N SER A 177 -1.46 12.95 -15.16
CA SER A 177 -2.88 12.62 -14.99
C SER A 177 -3.05 11.43 -14.03
N PHE A 178 -3.95 11.58 -13.06
CA PHE A 178 -4.27 10.54 -12.08
C PHE A 178 -5.69 10.71 -11.54
N SER A 179 -6.33 9.61 -11.17
CA SER A 179 -7.55 9.63 -10.35
C SER A 179 -7.68 8.31 -9.57
N TRP A 180 -8.39 8.35 -8.44
CA TRP A 180 -8.73 7.11 -7.74
C TRP A 180 -9.60 6.19 -8.59
N THR A 181 -10.55 6.74 -9.36
CA THR A 181 -11.43 5.96 -10.23
C THR A 181 -10.65 5.15 -11.27
N GLU A 182 -9.76 5.81 -12.02
CA GLU A 182 -8.95 5.11 -13.02
C GLU A 182 -7.99 4.10 -12.38
N LEU A 183 -7.35 4.44 -11.24
CA LEU A 183 -6.52 3.50 -10.49
C LEU A 183 -7.30 2.23 -10.15
N MET A 184 -8.54 2.36 -9.70
CA MET A 184 -9.40 1.24 -9.29
C MET A 184 -9.83 0.37 -10.47
N GLU A 185 -9.98 0.95 -11.66
CA GLU A 185 -10.20 0.18 -12.87
C GLU A 185 -8.96 -0.64 -13.24
N TRP A 186 -7.75 -0.07 -13.04
CA TRP A 186 -6.48 -0.76 -13.32
C TRP A 186 -6.15 -1.83 -12.27
N ALA A 187 -6.30 -1.50 -11.00
CA ALA A 187 -5.89 -2.32 -9.89
C ALA A 187 -7.05 -3.18 -9.39
N GLN A 188 -7.12 -4.43 -9.85
CA GLN A 188 -8.11 -5.41 -9.39
C GLN A 188 -7.47 -6.53 -8.57
N CYS A 189 -8.10 -6.91 -7.46
CA CYS A 189 -7.69 -8.07 -6.67
C CYS A 189 -8.39 -9.33 -7.19
N PRO A 190 -7.67 -10.40 -7.57
CA PRO A 190 -8.28 -11.68 -7.87
C PRO A 190 -9.10 -12.21 -6.68
N ASN A 191 -10.33 -12.65 -6.93
CA ASN A 191 -11.27 -13.08 -5.89
C ASN A 191 -10.71 -14.20 -5.00
N ASN A 192 -9.97 -15.14 -5.59
CA ASN A 192 -9.34 -16.25 -4.89
C ASN A 192 -8.20 -15.83 -3.95
N LEU A 193 -7.68 -14.60 -4.06
CA LEU A 193 -6.60 -14.07 -3.22
C LEU A 193 -7.08 -13.02 -2.22
N SER A 194 -8.32 -12.54 -2.34
CA SER A 194 -8.85 -11.42 -1.54
C SER A 194 -8.74 -11.66 -0.01
N SER A 195 -9.06 -12.87 0.46
CA SER A 195 -8.93 -13.22 1.88
C SER A 195 -7.49 -13.13 2.39
N SER A 196 -6.54 -13.69 1.64
CA SER A 196 -5.11 -13.67 2.00
C SER A 196 -4.52 -12.26 1.92
N VAL A 197 -4.96 -11.45 0.94
CA VAL A 197 -4.59 -10.04 0.83
C VAL A 197 -5.10 -9.25 2.03
N ARG A 198 -6.37 -9.42 2.40
CA ARG A 198 -6.98 -8.78 3.58
C ARG A 198 -6.24 -9.14 4.86
N GLU A 199 -5.99 -10.43 5.09
CA GLU A 199 -5.26 -10.92 6.26
C GLU A 199 -3.86 -10.32 6.33
N TYR A 200 -3.13 -10.26 5.21
CA TYR A 200 -1.83 -9.62 5.20
C TYR A 200 -1.93 -8.13 5.53
N LEU A 201 -2.71 -7.37 4.76
CA LEU A 201 -2.78 -5.91 4.80
C LEU A 201 -3.30 -5.36 6.14
N LEU A 202 -4.28 -6.05 6.75
CA LEU A 202 -4.91 -5.64 8.00
C LEU A 202 -4.33 -6.35 9.24
N SER A 203 -3.41 -7.31 9.08
CA SER A 203 -2.73 -7.91 10.23
C SER A 203 -1.67 -6.99 10.83
N VAL A 204 -1.58 -7.03 12.16
CA VAL A 204 -0.50 -6.42 12.96
C VAL A 204 0.56 -7.49 13.27
N SER A 205 0.93 -8.30 12.27
CA SER A 205 1.93 -9.36 12.36
C SER A 205 3.36 -8.80 12.36
N SER A 206 4.37 -9.49 12.88
CA SER A 206 5.77 -9.00 12.92
C SER A 206 6.30 -8.50 11.56
N ASN A 207 5.86 -9.11 10.46
CA ASN A 207 6.27 -8.80 9.09
C ASN A 207 5.57 -7.57 8.48
N ASN A 208 4.30 -7.31 8.81
CA ASN A 208 3.56 -6.14 8.33
C ASN A 208 3.56 -4.97 9.35
N LYS A 209 3.76 -5.28 10.64
CA LYS A 209 3.86 -4.30 11.72
C LYS A 209 5.05 -3.37 11.56
N ALA A 210 6.16 -3.83 10.97
CA ALA A 210 7.34 -3.00 10.78
C ALA A 210 7.20 -1.98 9.64
N ASN A 211 6.61 -2.39 8.52
CA ASN A 211 6.45 -1.60 7.29
C ASN A 211 5.05 -1.82 6.69
N PRO A 212 4.02 -1.23 7.30
CA PRO A 212 2.64 -1.39 6.84
C PRO A 212 2.45 -0.77 5.45
N LEU A 213 1.74 -1.49 4.58
CA LEU A 213 1.44 -1.07 3.21
C LEU A 213 0.17 -0.22 3.14
N MET A 214 0.23 0.96 3.74
CA MET A 214 -0.98 1.77 4.01
C MET A 214 -1.73 2.20 2.76
N LEU A 215 -1.03 2.55 1.67
CA LEU A 215 -1.69 2.99 0.45
C LEU A 215 -2.33 1.82 -0.30
N THR A 216 -1.68 0.65 -0.26
CA THR A 216 -2.22 -0.61 -0.76
C THR A 216 -3.44 -1.04 0.05
N THR A 217 -3.40 -0.88 1.38
CA THR A 217 -4.56 -1.10 2.24
C THR A 217 -5.70 -0.15 1.87
N ALA A 218 -5.42 1.15 1.65
CA ALA A 218 -6.44 2.12 1.27
C ALA A 218 -7.10 1.77 -0.08
N TRP A 219 -6.32 1.33 -1.07
CA TRP A 219 -6.84 0.79 -2.33
C TRP A 219 -7.74 -0.43 -2.09
N PHE A 220 -7.24 -1.42 -1.35
CA PHE A 220 -7.97 -2.67 -1.11
C PHE A 220 -9.32 -2.45 -0.41
N LEU A 221 -9.38 -1.51 0.54
CA LEU A 221 -10.62 -1.17 1.24
C LEU A 221 -11.63 -0.44 0.36
N LYS A 222 -11.19 0.21 -0.72
CA LYS A 222 -12.08 0.82 -1.73
C LYS A 222 -12.65 -0.21 -2.70
N THR A 223 -11.93 -1.30 -2.97
CA THR A 223 -12.37 -2.34 -3.91
C THR A 223 -13.25 -3.38 -3.24
N THR A 224 -13.19 -3.47 -1.92
CA THR A 224 -13.82 -4.54 -1.15
C THR A 224 -15.14 -4.07 -0.55
N PRO A 225 -16.24 -4.83 -0.69
CA PRO A 225 -17.49 -4.49 -0.02
C PRO A 225 -17.30 -4.49 1.50
N VAL A 226 -17.96 -3.53 2.16
CA VAL A 226 -17.90 -3.39 3.62
C VAL A 226 -18.54 -4.61 4.27
N ASN A 227 -17.80 -5.25 5.18
CA ASN A 227 -18.34 -6.26 6.09
C ASN A 227 -17.70 -6.10 7.48
N ASP A 228 -18.38 -6.60 8.51
CA ASP A 228 -17.98 -6.41 9.91
C ASP A 228 -16.57 -6.93 10.20
N THR A 229 -16.16 -8.03 9.54
CA THR A 229 -14.82 -8.59 9.69
C THR A 229 -13.75 -7.61 9.20
N THR A 230 -13.95 -7.02 8.03
CA THR A 230 -12.99 -6.08 7.42
C THR A 230 -12.97 -4.76 8.21
N ALA A 231 -14.15 -4.30 8.65
CA ALA A 231 -14.27 -3.09 9.43
C ALA A 231 -13.65 -3.23 10.83
N SER A 232 -13.81 -4.38 11.49
CA SER A 232 -13.16 -4.69 12.76
C SER A 232 -11.64 -4.85 12.62
N ALA A 233 -11.17 -5.44 11.52
CA ALA A 233 -9.75 -5.58 11.23
C ALA A 233 -9.07 -4.22 10.97
N LEU A 234 -9.73 -3.32 10.23
CA LEU A 234 -9.26 -1.93 10.06
C LEU A 234 -9.21 -1.20 11.39
N HIS A 235 -10.29 -1.27 12.19
CA HIS A 235 -10.34 -0.67 13.51
C HIS A 235 -9.17 -1.11 14.40
N THR A 236 -8.93 -2.42 14.46
CA THR A 236 -7.82 -3.02 15.21
C THR A 236 -6.47 -2.53 14.70
N PHE A 237 -6.29 -2.47 13.37
CA PHE A 237 -5.06 -1.98 12.75
C PHE A 237 -4.78 -0.52 13.13
N VAL A 238 -5.76 0.38 12.96
CA VAL A 238 -5.62 1.82 13.24
C VAL A 238 -5.34 2.08 14.72
N THR A 239 -6.04 1.40 15.62
CA THR A 239 -5.93 1.65 17.06
C THR A 239 -4.70 1.01 17.71
N SER A 240 -4.04 0.04 17.06
CA SER A 240 -2.90 -0.69 17.64
C SER A 240 -1.55 -0.39 16.98
N ILE A 241 -1.53 0.29 15.83
CA ILE A 241 -0.28 0.67 15.17
C ILE A 241 0.53 1.65 16.02
N LYS A 242 1.84 1.40 16.12
CA LYS A 242 2.75 2.31 16.86
C LYS A 242 3.23 3.44 15.95
N PRO A 243 3.45 4.67 16.47
CA PRO A 243 3.89 5.81 15.67
C PRO A 243 5.18 5.60 14.87
N LYS A 244 6.09 4.75 15.37
CA LYS A 244 7.34 4.36 14.67
C LYS A 244 7.13 3.56 13.39
N HIS A 245 5.96 2.97 13.20
CA HIS A 245 5.61 2.17 12.03
C HIS A 245 4.81 2.96 10.99
N VAL A 246 4.40 4.19 11.33
CA VAL A 246 3.77 5.11 10.38
C VAL A 246 4.87 5.81 9.58
N MET A 247 5.20 5.25 8.42
CA MET A 247 6.23 5.77 7.51
C MET A 247 5.70 6.86 6.58
N CYS A 248 4.43 6.77 6.18
CA CYS A 248 3.73 7.79 5.40
C CYS A 248 2.44 8.19 6.11
N GLU A 249 2.45 9.38 6.70
CA GLU A 249 1.31 9.90 7.49
C GLU A 249 0.10 10.22 6.60
N ALA A 250 0.33 10.68 5.37
CA ALA A 250 -0.73 10.92 4.40
C ALA A 250 -1.49 9.62 4.06
N SER A 251 -0.78 8.52 3.79
CA SER A 251 -1.43 7.22 3.56
C SER A 251 -2.13 6.70 4.81
N PHE A 252 -1.60 6.98 6.01
CA PHE A 252 -2.28 6.62 7.25
C PHE A 252 -3.59 7.38 7.42
N LEU A 253 -3.62 8.67 7.08
CA LEU A 253 -4.82 9.50 7.13
C LEU A 253 -5.92 9.00 6.18
N LEU A 254 -5.58 8.34 5.06
CA LEU A 254 -6.57 7.64 4.22
C LEU A 254 -7.24 6.48 4.96
N LEU A 255 -6.49 5.74 5.77
CA LEU A 255 -7.04 4.64 6.57
C LEU A 255 -7.91 5.16 7.71
N ILE A 256 -7.48 6.25 8.36
CA ILE A 256 -8.30 6.92 9.38
C ILE A 256 -9.57 7.50 8.74
N TRP A 257 -9.48 8.10 7.56
CA TRP A 257 -10.64 8.58 6.81
C TRP A 257 -11.63 7.44 6.52
N GLN A 258 -11.14 6.29 6.09
CA GLN A 258 -11.98 5.11 5.81
C GLN A 258 -12.65 4.57 7.08
N GLU A 259 -11.90 4.49 8.19
CA GLU A 259 -12.42 4.11 9.51
C GLU A 259 -13.51 5.07 9.98
N VAL A 260 -13.25 6.39 9.94
CA VAL A 260 -14.21 7.43 10.34
C VAL A 260 -15.46 7.38 9.48
N ARG A 261 -15.32 7.15 8.16
CA ARG A 261 -16.46 6.97 7.27
C ARG A 261 -17.33 5.79 7.70
N TRP A 262 -16.74 4.62 7.95
CA TRP A 262 -17.50 3.45 8.39
C TRP A 262 -18.12 3.60 9.77
N LEU A 263 -17.46 4.29 10.69
CA LEU A 263 -18.03 4.63 12.00
C LEU A 263 -19.22 5.59 11.87
N ALA A 264 -19.10 6.60 11.01
CA ALA A 264 -20.20 7.53 10.73
C ALA A 264 -21.38 6.81 10.08
N ASP A 265 -21.13 5.99 9.04
CA ASP A 265 -22.15 5.18 8.36
C ASP A 265 -22.87 4.25 9.34
N ALA A 266 -22.15 3.62 10.27
CA ALA A 266 -22.74 2.78 11.32
C ALA A 266 -23.66 3.57 12.26
N VAL A 267 -23.28 4.80 12.63
CA VAL A 267 -24.14 5.68 13.45
C VAL A 267 -25.38 6.13 12.68
N LEU A 268 -25.24 6.50 11.41
CA LEU A 268 -26.37 6.87 10.56
C LEU A 268 -27.34 5.67 10.40
N ALA A 269 -26.82 4.46 10.19
CA ALA A 269 -27.61 3.24 10.12
C ALA A 269 -28.32 2.93 11.46
N ALA A 270 -27.65 3.17 12.60
CA ALA A 270 -28.25 2.99 13.92
C ALA A 270 -29.39 3.98 14.21
N HIS A 271 -29.35 5.20 13.65
CA HIS A 271 -30.48 6.14 13.73
C HIS A 271 -31.65 5.71 12.85
N ALA A 272 -31.39 5.06 11.73
CA ALA A 272 -32.41 4.49 10.85
C ALA A 272 -33.04 3.20 11.40
N SER A 273 -32.39 2.53 12.36
CA SER A 273 -32.86 1.27 12.94
C SER A 273 -33.61 1.46 14.26
N SER A 274 -34.51 0.52 14.57
CA SER A 274 -35.30 0.55 15.81
C SER A 274 -34.47 0.24 17.07
N SER A 275 -33.33 -0.44 16.92
CA SER A 275 -32.50 -0.89 18.06
C SER A 275 -31.60 0.21 18.62
N ARG A 276 -31.28 1.26 17.84
CA ARG A 276 -30.45 2.42 18.23
C ARG A 276 -29.18 2.07 19.03
N THR A 277 -28.54 0.96 18.70
CA THR A 277 -27.33 0.50 19.39
C THR A 277 -26.10 1.20 18.82
N LEU A 278 -25.28 1.78 19.71
CA LEU A 278 -24.00 2.36 19.33
C LEU A 278 -22.97 1.25 19.05
N ASP A 279 -22.25 1.38 17.95
CA ASP A 279 -21.11 0.50 17.65
C ASP A 279 -19.96 0.74 18.64
N ASP A 280 -19.53 -0.31 19.35
CA ASP A 280 -18.45 -0.28 20.35
C ASP A 280 -17.11 0.22 19.80
N ARG A 281 -16.93 0.17 18.47
CA ARG A 281 -15.74 0.69 17.80
C ARG A 281 -15.64 2.21 17.93
N LEU A 282 -16.75 2.96 17.93
CA LEU A 282 -16.66 4.43 18.02
C LEU A 282 -16.09 4.89 19.38
N PRO A 283 -16.62 4.47 20.54
CA PRO A 283 -16.00 4.79 21.84
C PRO A 283 -14.54 4.34 21.94
N SER A 284 -14.21 3.16 21.42
CA SER A 284 -12.83 2.65 21.36
C SER A 284 -11.91 3.55 20.53
N PHE A 285 -12.37 3.97 19.35
CA PHE A 285 -11.63 4.85 18.46
C PHE A 285 -11.42 6.24 19.07
N MET A 286 -12.43 6.82 19.74
CA MET A 286 -12.28 8.10 20.44
C MET A 286 -11.28 8.01 21.60
N ARG A 287 -11.26 6.90 22.35
CA ARG A 287 -10.24 6.66 23.38
C ARG A 287 -8.83 6.59 22.79
N TRP A 288 -8.69 5.97 21.62
CA TRP A 288 -7.41 5.96 20.90
C TRP A 288 -7.02 7.36 20.41
N LEU A 289 -7.95 8.12 19.82
CA LEU A 289 -7.69 9.48 19.34
C LEU A 289 -7.18 10.40 20.45
N SER A 290 -7.82 10.40 21.62
CA SER A 290 -7.41 11.25 22.74
C SER A 290 -5.99 10.97 23.23
N LYS A 291 -5.49 9.75 23.03
CA LYS A 291 -4.11 9.37 23.29
C LYS A 291 -3.19 9.70 22.11
N ALA A 292 -3.61 9.37 20.89
CA ALA A 292 -2.79 9.53 19.68
C ALA A 292 -2.55 11.01 19.31
N ALA A 293 -3.48 11.91 19.69
CA ALA A 293 -3.38 13.35 19.48
C ALA A 293 -2.41 14.04 20.48
N LYS A 294 -2.10 13.41 21.60
CA LYS A 294 -1.26 13.98 22.67
C LYS A 294 0.21 13.60 22.51
N ASP A 295 1.05 14.41 23.13
CA ASP A 295 2.48 14.12 23.27
C ASP A 295 2.78 13.78 24.72
N ASP A 296 2.58 12.52 25.10
CA ASP A 296 2.91 12.05 26.45
C ASP A 296 4.42 11.82 26.65
N SER A 297 5.25 12.23 25.68
CA SER A 297 6.67 11.97 25.73
C SER A 297 7.38 12.98 26.65
N SER A 298 7.92 12.49 27.76
CA SER A 298 8.79 13.29 28.61
C SER A 298 10.10 13.57 27.86
N PHE A 299 10.51 14.84 27.80
CA PHE A 299 11.74 15.30 27.14
C PHE A 299 12.97 14.44 27.51
N ILE A 300 13.06 14.04 28.78
CA ILE A 300 14.14 13.20 29.32
C ILE A 300 14.11 11.76 28.76
N ALA A 301 12.93 11.17 28.56
CA ALA A 301 12.81 9.80 28.03
C ALA A 301 13.15 9.72 26.53
N ASN A 302 12.87 10.78 25.76
CA ASN A 302 13.20 10.84 24.34
C ASN A 302 14.71 11.00 24.10
N LEU A 303 15.41 11.75 24.95
CA LEU A 303 16.85 11.97 24.84
C LEU A 303 17.66 10.68 25.08
N ILE A 304 17.17 9.80 25.96
CA ILE A 304 17.89 8.58 26.36
C ILE A 304 17.55 7.38 25.46
N THR A 305 16.30 7.27 25.00
CA THR A 305 15.84 6.01 24.36
C THR A 305 15.77 6.04 22.85
N SER A 306 15.84 7.21 22.19
CA SER A 306 15.65 7.38 20.72
C SER A 306 14.37 6.72 20.15
N LYS A 307 13.44 6.30 21.01
CA LYS A 307 12.21 5.60 20.61
C LYS A 307 11.17 6.65 20.21
N LYS A 308 10.71 6.62 18.96
CA LYS A 308 9.54 7.39 18.50
C LYS A 308 8.29 6.89 19.25
N THR A 309 7.93 7.57 20.33
CA THR A 309 6.82 7.25 21.23
C THR A 309 5.52 7.93 20.82
N ALA A 310 5.59 9.07 20.13
CA ALA A 310 4.45 9.86 19.66
C ALA A 310 4.40 10.01 18.14
N HIS A 311 3.21 10.35 17.61
CA HIS A 311 3.03 10.79 16.23
C HIS A 311 3.65 12.17 16.01
N SER A 312 3.94 12.54 14.76
CA SER A 312 4.50 13.87 14.49
C SER A 312 3.53 14.98 14.89
N PRO A 313 4.03 16.19 15.22
CA PRO A 313 3.17 17.33 15.53
C PRO A 313 2.12 17.61 14.44
N ARG A 314 2.49 17.42 13.17
CA ARG A 314 1.62 17.63 12.01
C ARG A 314 0.46 16.64 11.99
N LEU A 315 0.73 15.34 12.16
CA LEU A 315 -0.33 14.34 12.24
C LEU A 315 -1.20 14.56 13.49
N ARG A 316 -0.57 14.86 14.63
CA ARG A 316 -1.29 15.15 15.88
C ARG A 316 -2.26 16.31 15.74
N ALA A 317 -1.92 17.38 15.00
CA ALA A 317 -2.85 18.48 14.74
C ALA A 317 -4.16 18.01 14.08
N VAL A 318 -4.08 17.14 13.06
CA VAL A 318 -5.27 16.55 12.42
C VAL A 318 -6.07 15.68 13.40
N LEU A 319 -5.37 14.86 14.20
CA LEU A 319 -6.01 13.99 15.19
C LEU A 319 -6.71 14.80 16.31
N THR A 320 -6.11 15.90 16.76
CA THR A 320 -6.72 16.83 17.74
C THR A 320 -8.00 17.44 17.17
N ILE A 321 -7.96 17.93 15.93
CA ILE A 321 -9.15 18.49 15.27
C ILE A 321 -10.27 17.44 15.18
N LEU A 322 -9.93 16.21 14.76
CA LEU A 322 -10.90 15.13 14.65
C LEU A 322 -11.47 14.71 16.01
N GLU A 323 -10.63 14.59 17.04
CA GLU A 323 -11.05 14.30 18.41
C GLU A 323 -12.06 15.33 18.91
N LEU A 324 -11.75 16.62 18.78
CA LEU A 324 -12.63 17.71 19.19
C LEU A 324 -13.96 17.67 18.42
N PHE A 325 -13.91 17.41 17.12
CA PHE A 325 -15.12 17.35 16.30
C PHE A 325 -16.01 16.18 16.70
N LEU A 326 -15.46 14.96 16.82
CA LEU A 326 -16.24 13.78 17.24
C LEU A 326 -16.82 13.95 18.64
N THR A 327 -16.04 14.55 19.56
CA THR A 327 -16.50 14.84 20.92
C THR A 327 -17.67 15.85 20.93
N GLN A 328 -17.68 16.82 20.01
CA GLN A 328 -18.79 17.75 19.84
C GLN A 328 -20.09 17.05 19.38
N GLN A 329 -19.97 15.92 18.68
CA GLN A 329 -21.14 15.17 18.19
C GLN A 329 -21.78 14.25 19.24
N MET A 330 -21.12 14.04 20.39
CA MET A 330 -21.64 13.14 21.42
C MET A 330 -22.81 13.78 22.19
N MET A 331 -23.85 12.98 22.47
CA MET A 331 -25.08 13.44 23.15
C MET A 331 -25.18 12.99 24.62
N GLY A 332 -24.15 12.30 25.15
CA GLY A 332 -24.11 11.77 26.51
C GLY A 332 -23.93 10.26 26.55
N GLU A 333 -23.84 9.68 27.75
CA GLU A 333 -23.69 8.23 27.92
C GLU A 333 -24.92 7.48 27.41
N GLY A 334 -24.69 6.41 26.64
CA GLY A 334 -25.76 5.57 26.07
C GLY A 334 -26.54 6.20 24.91
N GLN A 335 -26.26 7.46 24.52
CA GLN A 335 -26.92 8.10 23.39
C GLN A 335 -26.07 8.02 22.11
N LEU A 336 -26.77 7.87 20.98
CA LEU A 336 -26.14 7.95 19.66
C LEU A 336 -25.60 9.38 19.41
N PRO A 337 -24.46 9.52 18.71
CA PRO A 337 -24.00 10.83 18.26
C PRO A 337 -25.01 11.53 17.34
N ARG A 338 -24.87 12.85 17.20
CA ARG A 338 -25.65 13.68 16.27
C ARG A 338 -25.53 13.15 14.84
N ALA A 339 -26.67 12.85 14.21
CA ALA A 339 -26.75 12.25 12.88
C ALA A 339 -27.52 13.09 11.84
N THR A 340 -28.17 14.17 12.25
CA THR A 340 -28.98 15.02 11.37
C THR A 340 -28.67 16.49 11.59
N GLU A 341 -28.86 17.28 10.54
CA GLU A 341 -28.83 18.74 10.58
C GLU A 341 -29.88 19.27 11.58
N GLY A 342 -29.58 20.42 12.18
CA GLY A 342 -30.41 21.06 13.20
C GLY A 342 -30.42 20.38 14.57
N SER A 343 -29.81 19.19 14.72
CA SER A 343 -29.67 18.53 16.03
C SER A 343 -28.94 19.44 17.03
N PRO A 344 -29.40 19.57 18.29
CA PRO A 344 -28.74 20.45 19.26
C PRO A 344 -27.31 20.01 19.55
N VAL A 345 -26.41 20.97 19.78
CA VAL A 345 -25.04 20.72 20.25
C VAL A 345 -24.99 20.91 21.76
N LEU A 346 -24.77 19.82 22.49
CA LEU A 346 -24.69 19.85 23.95
C LEU A 346 -23.26 20.11 24.46
N ASN A 347 -22.25 19.92 23.62
CA ASN A 347 -20.83 19.99 24.00
C ASN A 347 -20.01 20.75 22.94
N SER A 348 -20.22 22.07 22.85
CA SER A 348 -19.50 22.89 21.88
C SER A 348 -17.99 22.86 22.12
N ARG A 349 -17.21 22.60 21.06
CA ARG A 349 -15.74 22.49 21.11
C ARG A 349 -15.03 23.63 20.36
N ILE A 350 -15.75 24.68 19.94
CA ILE A 350 -15.16 25.80 19.22
C ILE A 350 -14.07 26.54 20.01
N HIS A 351 -14.24 26.71 21.33
CA HIS A 351 -13.22 27.36 22.17
C HIS A 351 -11.97 26.49 22.28
N ALA A 352 -12.13 25.20 22.51
CA ALA A 352 -11.01 24.25 22.55
C ALA A 352 -10.25 24.19 21.21
N LEU A 353 -10.97 24.28 20.07
CA LEU A 353 -10.34 24.38 18.76
C LEU A 353 -9.48 25.64 18.64
N LYS A 354 -10.02 26.80 19.04
CA LYS A 354 -9.30 28.09 19.00
C LYS A 354 -8.08 28.08 19.92
N GLU A 355 -8.19 27.52 21.12
CA GLU A 355 -7.07 27.35 22.05
C GLU A 355 -5.98 26.43 21.48
N ALA A 356 -6.38 25.31 20.88
CA ALA A 356 -5.45 24.41 20.20
C ALA A 356 -4.74 25.11 19.03
N ALA A 357 -5.45 25.90 18.22
CA ALA A 357 -4.88 26.67 17.12
C ALA A 357 -3.91 27.77 17.60
N ALA A 358 -4.20 28.41 18.73
CA ALA A 358 -3.37 29.47 19.31
C ALA A 358 -2.08 28.96 19.96
N THR A 359 -2.01 27.66 20.26
CA THR A 359 -0.83 27.04 20.87
C THR A 359 0.39 27.16 19.93
N LYS A 360 1.53 27.65 20.46
CA LYS A 360 2.76 27.88 19.68
C LYS A 360 3.19 26.67 18.83
N ALA A 361 3.03 25.46 19.35
CA ALA A 361 3.37 24.22 18.64
C ALA A 361 2.53 23.96 17.37
N ASN A 362 1.33 24.57 17.29
CA ASN A 362 0.37 24.37 16.21
C ASN A 362 0.31 25.53 15.20
N GLN A 363 1.01 26.64 15.46
CA GLN A 363 0.98 27.83 14.59
C GLN A 363 1.37 27.50 13.13
N GLN A 364 2.34 26.61 12.94
CA GLN A 364 2.77 26.14 11.61
C GLN A 364 1.73 25.26 10.88
N PHE A 365 0.65 24.86 11.55
CA PHE A 365 -0.45 24.05 11.01
C PHE A 365 -1.78 24.83 10.99
N ALA A 366 -1.73 26.16 11.09
CA ALA A 366 -2.91 27.03 11.16
C ALA A 366 -3.89 26.81 9.99
N SER A 367 -3.40 26.45 8.80
CA SER A 367 -4.25 26.14 7.63
C SER A 367 -5.27 25.04 7.93
N ALA A 368 -4.87 23.96 8.63
CA ALA A 368 -5.78 22.89 9.01
C ALA A 368 -6.84 23.34 10.04
N PHE A 369 -6.46 24.18 11.00
CA PHE A 369 -7.42 24.73 11.97
C PHE A 369 -8.41 25.70 11.30
N ASN A 370 -7.93 26.49 10.33
CA ASN A 370 -8.76 27.41 9.56
C ASN A 370 -9.78 26.64 8.71
N VAL A 371 -9.36 25.61 7.96
CA VAL A 371 -10.28 24.80 7.15
C VAL A 371 -11.26 23.99 8.02
N ALA A 372 -10.86 23.63 9.25
CA ALA A 372 -11.73 22.95 10.20
C ALA A 372 -12.78 23.87 10.84
N THR A 373 -12.51 25.18 10.95
CA THR A 373 -13.35 26.11 11.72
C THR A 373 -14.83 26.09 11.33
N PRO A 374 -15.23 26.06 10.04
CA PRO A 374 -16.64 25.96 9.65
C PRO A 374 -17.37 24.77 10.28
N PHE A 375 -16.70 23.62 10.42
CA PHE A 375 -17.27 22.41 11.02
C PHE A 375 -17.65 22.57 12.50
N PHE A 376 -17.08 23.58 13.19
CA PHE A 376 -17.35 23.87 14.59
C PHE A 376 -18.28 25.07 14.81
N VAL A 377 -18.46 25.93 13.80
CA VAL A 377 -19.29 27.13 13.89
C VAL A 377 -20.66 26.91 13.26
N GLN A 378 -20.71 26.25 12.10
CA GLN A 378 -21.95 25.89 11.38
C GLN A 378 -22.52 24.59 11.95
N VAL A 379 -22.79 24.62 13.26
CA VAL A 379 -23.21 23.45 14.03
C VAL A 379 -24.57 22.91 13.61
N ASP A 380 -25.42 23.75 13.05
CA ASP A 380 -26.71 23.42 12.45
C ASP A 380 -26.54 22.55 11.19
N MET A 381 -25.48 22.76 10.42
CA MET A 381 -25.20 21.98 9.21
C MET A 381 -24.40 20.70 9.48
N HIS A 382 -23.44 20.76 10.42
CA HIS A 382 -22.49 19.67 10.59
C HIS A 382 -22.90 18.68 11.70
N HIS A 383 -22.85 17.39 11.36
CA HIS A 383 -23.10 16.25 12.25
C HIS A 383 -22.02 15.17 12.02
N ILE A 384 -22.15 13.97 12.62
CA ILE A 384 -21.12 12.93 12.52
C ILE A 384 -20.78 12.54 11.07
N GLY A 385 -21.74 12.65 10.15
CA GLY A 385 -21.53 12.39 8.72
C GLY A 385 -20.56 13.36 8.04
N SER A 386 -20.28 14.52 8.66
CA SER A 386 -19.28 15.47 8.16
C SER A 386 -17.84 15.11 8.55
N ALA A 387 -17.63 14.17 9.47
CA ALA A 387 -16.29 13.81 9.97
C ALA A 387 -15.31 13.32 8.88
N PRO A 388 -15.73 12.50 7.88
CA PRO A 388 -14.85 12.12 6.77
C PRO A 388 -14.42 13.31 5.90
N SER A 389 -15.32 14.29 5.69
CA SER A 389 -14.96 15.50 4.94
C SER A 389 -13.96 16.34 5.71
N LEU A 390 -14.17 16.53 7.02
CA LEU A 390 -13.27 17.27 7.89
C LEU A 390 -11.84 16.72 7.85
N ILE A 391 -11.66 15.41 8.12
CA ILE A 391 -10.32 14.83 8.15
C ILE A 391 -9.62 14.96 6.80
N LEU A 392 -10.34 14.80 5.70
CA LEU A 392 -9.79 14.88 4.35
C LEU A 392 -9.35 16.32 4.01
N GLN A 393 -10.16 17.32 4.35
CA GLN A 393 -9.82 18.73 4.15
C GLN A 393 -8.59 19.12 4.99
N CYS A 394 -8.57 18.78 6.28
CA CYS A 394 -7.39 19.01 7.14
C CYS A 394 -6.14 18.30 6.60
N SER A 395 -6.29 17.08 6.07
CA SER A 395 -5.17 16.34 5.49
C SER A 395 -4.60 17.06 4.26
N ARG A 396 -5.46 17.55 3.36
CA ARG A 396 -5.04 18.28 2.14
C ARG A 396 -4.29 19.57 2.45
N GLU A 397 -4.62 20.24 3.57
CA GLU A 397 -3.93 21.45 4.01
C GLU A 397 -2.50 21.21 4.54
N LEU A 398 -2.20 20.02 5.06
CA LEU A 398 -0.92 19.72 5.71
C LEU A 398 -0.01 18.76 4.93
N PHE A 399 -0.57 18.02 3.98
CA PHE A 399 0.11 16.96 3.24
C PHE A 399 0.01 17.23 1.74
N LYS A 400 1.14 17.07 1.03
CA LYS A 400 1.27 17.42 -0.40
C LYS A 400 1.02 16.23 -1.32
N GLU A 401 0.77 15.06 -0.74
CA GLU A 401 0.61 13.81 -1.43
C GLU A 401 -0.66 13.82 -2.30
N LYS A 402 -0.48 13.74 -3.62
CA LYS A 402 -1.54 13.80 -4.64
C LYS A 402 -2.64 12.75 -4.44
N PHE A 403 -2.36 11.62 -3.79
CA PHE A 403 -3.38 10.60 -3.49
C PHE A 403 -4.41 11.02 -2.44
N LEU A 404 -4.21 12.14 -1.75
CA LEU A 404 -5.24 12.75 -0.91
C LEU A 404 -6.26 13.55 -1.75
N LEU A 405 -5.96 13.81 -3.02
CA LEU A 405 -6.85 14.48 -3.97
C LEU A 405 -7.80 13.45 -4.62
N GLY A 406 -9.02 13.88 -4.97
CA GLY A 406 -9.96 13.04 -5.72
C GLY A 406 -10.59 11.88 -4.93
N LEU A 407 -10.63 12.00 -3.61
CA LEU A 407 -11.44 11.18 -2.71
C LEU A 407 -12.83 11.77 -2.51
#